data_AF-A0A0M9E0I2-F1
#
_entry.id   AF-A0A0M9E0I2-F1
#
_cell.length_a   1.000
_cell.length_b   1.000
_cell.length_c   1.000
_cell.angle_alpha   90.00
_cell.angle_beta   90.00
_cell.angle_gamma   90.00
#
_symmetry.space_group_name_H-M   'P 1'
#
loop_
_entity.id
_entity.type
_entity.pdbx_description
1 polymer ?
#
loop_
_entity_poly.entity_id
_entity_poly.type
_entity_poly.pdbx_seq_one_letter_code
_entity_poly.pdbx_strand_id
1 'polypeptide(L)'
;QNTFDLLCDLNPQIKESVNILSISQPFISFVTFFRRPLDEKISTMFKNAVNSMLDYEEGRQMMMLFNIEGIQTISDEDVANVANLLNEYELLKK
;
A
#
# COMPACT_ATOMS: atom_id res chain seq x y z
N GLN A 1 2.71 11.43 -3.59
CA GLN A 1 1.88 12.31 -4.44
C GLN A 1 0.58 11.57 -4.75
N ASN A 2 -0.60 12.16 -4.51
CA ASN A 2 -1.88 11.43 -4.62
C ASN A 2 -2.24 11.23 -6.10
N THR A 3 -2.81 10.09 -6.48
CA THR A 3 -3.14 9.80 -7.90
C THR A 3 -4.05 10.86 -8.51
N PHE A 4 -4.95 11.44 -7.70
CA PHE A 4 -5.79 12.55 -8.13
C PHE A 4 -4.99 13.80 -8.50
N ASP A 5 -3.96 14.14 -7.74
CA ASP A 5 -3.10 15.29 -8.01
C ASP A 5 -2.35 15.09 -9.33
N LEU A 6 -1.81 13.87 -9.55
CA LEU A 6 -1.18 13.51 -10.81
C LEU A 6 -2.15 13.63 -12.01
N LEU A 7 -3.38 13.15 -11.86
CA LEU A 7 -4.39 13.24 -12.91
C LEU A 7 -4.80 14.69 -13.20
N CYS A 8 -4.86 15.53 -12.16
CA CYS A 8 -5.11 16.96 -12.28
C CYS A 8 -3.93 17.70 -12.93
N ASP A 9 -2.70 17.34 -12.60
CA ASP A 9 -1.49 17.91 -13.20
C ASP A 9 -1.39 17.57 -14.69
N LEU A 10 -1.80 16.36 -15.08
CA LEU A 10 -1.85 15.92 -16.48
C LEU A 10 -3.05 16.47 -17.25
N ASN A 11 -4.17 16.75 -16.57
CA ASN A 11 -5.41 17.25 -17.18
C ASN A 11 -6.03 18.36 -16.30
N PRO A 12 -5.58 19.63 -16.44
CA PRO A 12 -6.04 20.73 -15.60
C PRO A 12 -7.56 20.95 -15.62
N GLN A 13 -8.21 20.57 -16.73
CA GLN A 13 -9.66 20.64 -16.91
C GLN A 13 -10.43 19.76 -15.90
N ILE A 14 -9.84 18.64 -15.45
CA ILE A 14 -10.44 17.77 -14.42
C ILE A 14 -10.44 18.50 -13.07
N LYS A 15 -9.36 19.22 -12.76
CA LYS A 15 -9.24 19.99 -11.52
C LYS A 15 -10.31 21.07 -11.38
N GLU A 16 -10.67 21.71 -12.49
CA GLU A 16 -11.70 22.75 -12.52
C GLU A 16 -13.13 22.20 -12.48
N SER A 17 -13.32 20.93 -12.84
CA SER A 17 -14.65 20.30 -12.99
C SER A 17 -15.00 19.30 -11.89
N VAL A 18 -14.07 18.97 -10.99
CA VAL A 18 -14.27 17.97 -9.94
C VAL A 18 -14.00 18.56 -8.56
N ASN A 19 -14.94 18.37 -7.64
CA ASN A 19 -14.79 18.71 -6.22
C ASN A 19 -14.72 17.44 -5.38
N ILE A 20 -13.69 17.33 -4.52
CA ILE A 20 -13.59 16.25 -3.54
C ILE A 20 -14.62 16.51 -2.43
N LEU A 21 -15.67 15.69 -2.36
CA LEU A 21 -16.72 15.81 -1.34
C LEU A 21 -16.35 15.13 -0.03
N SER A 22 -15.55 14.07 -0.09
CA SER A 22 -15.10 13.30 1.07
C SER A 22 -13.88 12.47 0.70
N ILE A 23 -13.04 12.18 1.70
CA ILE A 23 -11.87 11.29 1.59
C ILE A 23 -12.02 10.22 2.67
N SER A 24 -11.86 8.95 2.29
CA SER A 24 -11.87 7.85 3.25
C SER A 24 -10.67 7.93 4.18
N GLN A 25 -10.76 7.31 5.35
CA GLN A 25 -9.56 7.08 6.15
C GLN A 25 -8.54 6.23 5.36
N PRO A 26 -7.23 6.40 5.61
CA PRO A 26 -6.21 5.56 5.00
C PRO A 26 -6.46 4.09 5.31
N PHE A 27 -6.25 3.23 4.31
CA PHE A 27 -6.34 1.78 4.46
C PHE A 27 -5.15 1.10 3.77
N ILE A 28 -4.79 -0.10 4.23
CA ILE A 28 -3.73 -0.89 3.61
C ILE A 28 -4.17 -1.29 2.20
N SER A 29 -3.51 -0.75 1.19
CA SER A 29 -3.81 -1.05 -0.22
C SER A 29 -3.14 -2.33 -0.72
N PHE A 30 -1.98 -2.68 -0.14
CA PHE A 30 -1.21 -3.85 -0.52
C PHE A 30 -0.51 -4.48 0.69
N VAL A 31 -0.56 -5.80 0.79
CA VAL A 31 0.16 -6.59 1.80
C VAL A 31 0.77 -7.81 1.13
N THR A 32 2.02 -8.10 1.47
CA THR A 32 2.68 -9.37 1.12
C THR A 32 2.71 -10.27 2.35
N PHE A 33 2.38 -11.54 2.16
CA PHE A 33 2.35 -12.54 3.23
C PHE A 33 3.05 -13.82 2.81
N PHE A 34 3.54 -14.56 3.79
CA PHE A 34 4.14 -15.87 3.59
C PHE A 34 3.18 -16.96 4.02
N ARG A 35 3.20 -18.07 3.29
CA ARG A 35 2.46 -19.28 3.68
C ARG A 35 3.11 -19.90 4.92
N ARG A 36 2.30 -20.35 5.88
CA ARG A 36 2.77 -21.14 7.02
C ARG A 36 2.88 -22.64 6.65
N PRO A 37 3.86 -23.38 7.19
CA PRO A 37 5.02 -22.87 7.94
C PRO A 37 6.09 -22.33 6.97
N LEU A 38 6.59 -21.12 7.23
CA LEU A 38 7.79 -20.62 6.56
C LEU A 38 8.97 -20.75 7.53
N ASP A 39 10.11 -21.20 7.04
CA ASP A 39 11.37 -21.15 7.78
C ASP A 39 11.70 -19.69 8.14
N GLU A 40 11.93 -19.44 9.43
CA GLU A 40 12.28 -18.12 9.97
C GLU A 40 13.52 -17.52 9.29
N LYS A 41 14.45 -18.37 8.85
CA LYS A 41 15.63 -17.96 8.09
C LYS A 41 15.25 -17.38 6.73
N ILE A 42 14.27 -17.97 6.05
CA ILE A 42 13.78 -17.48 4.76
C ILE A 42 13.04 -16.16 4.95
N SER A 43 12.20 -16.06 5.99
CA SER A 43 11.49 -14.82 6.34
C SER A 43 12.47 -13.66 6.60
N THR A 44 13.53 -13.94 7.39
CA THR A 44 14.56 -12.94 7.72
C THR A 44 15.36 -12.55 6.48
N MET A 45 15.75 -13.51 5.65
CA MET A 45 16.45 -13.24 4.39
C MET A 45 15.62 -12.37 3.46
N PHE A 46 14.32 -12.62 3.34
CA PHE A 46 13.43 -11.79 2.53
C PHE A 46 13.31 -10.37 3.08
N LYS A 47 13.13 -10.21 4.39
CA LYS A 47 13.09 -8.88 5.04
C LYS A 47 14.37 -8.09 4.77
N ASN A 48 15.53 -8.74 4.88
CA ASN A 48 16.82 -8.10 4.62
C ASN A 48 16.99 -7.72 3.14
N ALA A 49 16.59 -8.59 2.22
CA ALA A 49 16.64 -8.33 0.78
C ALA A 49 15.75 -7.13 0.40
N VAL A 50 14.55 -7.09 0.98
CA VAL A 50 13.60 -5.99 0.80
C VAL A 50 14.14 -4.67 1.35
N ASN A 51 14.69 -4.67 2.56
CA ASN A 51 15.25 -3.45 3.18
C ASN A 51 16.46 -2.91 2.40
N SER A 52 17.23 -3.81 1.77
CA SER A 52 18.40 -3.43 0.96
C SER A 52 18.08 -3.12 -0.50
N MET A 53 16.81 -3.20 -0.95
CA MET A 53 16.44 -2.86 -2.34
C MET A 53 16.82 -1.43 -2.72
N LEU A 54 16.82 -0.48 -1.78
CA LEU A 54 17.22 0.90 -2.04
C LEU A 54 18.73 1.06 -2.23
N ASP A 55 19.53 0.10 -1.77
CA ASP A 55 20.99 0.14 -1.87
C ASP A 55 21.46 -0.21 -3.30
N TYR A 56 20.71 -1.05 -4.02
CA TYR A 56 21.01 -1.48 -5.39
C TYR A 56 20.29 -0.63 -6.44
N GLU A 57 20.91 -0.43 -7.60
CA GLU A 57 20.34 0.39 -8.67
C GLU A 57 19.07 -0.22 -9.26
N GLU A 58 19.08 -1.52 -9.50
CA GLU A 58 17.95 -2.29 -10.02
C GLU A 58 16.77 -2.28 -9.04
N GLY A 59 17.07 -2.36 -7.74
CA GLY A 59 16.04 -2.25 -6.69
C GLY A 59 15.41 -0.86 -6.65
N ARG A 60 16.19 0.21 -6.78
CA ARG A 60 15.65 1.59 -6.89
C ARG A 60 14.76 1.77 -8.12
N GLN A 61 15.15 1.21 -9.27
CA GLN A 61 14.32 1.26 -10.48
C GLN A 61 12.99 0.54 -10.28
N MET A 62 12.99 -0.65 -9.68
CA MET A 62 11.77 -1.38 -9.36
C MET A 62 10.86 -0.61 -8.40
N MET A 63 11.42 -0.07 -7.32
CA MET A 63 10.67 0.73 -6.34
C MET A 63 10.05 1.98 -7.01
N MET A 64 10.79 2.65 -7.89
CA MET A 64 10.30 3.81 -8.65
C MET A 64 9.15 3.43 -9.60
N LEU A 65 9.29 2.33 -10.34
CA LEU A 65 8.25 1.86 -11.28
C LEU A 65 6.92 1.57 -10.58
N PHE A 66 6.97 1.06 -9.35
CA PHE A 66 5.78 0.78 -8.55
C PHE A 66 5.42 1.90 -7.57
N ASN A 67 6.11 3.03 -7.60
CA ASN A 67 5.94 4.15 -6.69
C ASN A 67 5.95 3.72 -5.21
N ILE A 68 6.87 2.82 -4.85
CA ILE A 68 7.04 2.30 -3.50
C ILE A 68 8.11 3.16 -2.80
N GLU A 69 7.71 3.84 -1.73
CA GLU A 69 8.61 4.71 -0.95
C GLU A 69 9.39 3.91 0.11
N GLY A 70 8.88 2.76 0.52
CA GLY A 70 9.51 1.89 1.50
C GLY A 70 8.65 0.67 1.80
N ILE A 71 9.24 -0.30 2.49
CA ILE A 71 8.56 -1.51 2.92
C ILE A 71 8.72 -1.63 4.43
N GLN A 72 7.62 -1.83 5.13
CA GLN A 72 7.59 -1.93 6.59
C GLN A 72 6.91 -3.22 7.04
N THR A 73 7.24 -3.65 8.25
CA THR A 73 6.49 -4.74 8.90
C THR A 73 5.18 -4.17 9.41
N ILE A 74 4.10 -4.89 9.15
CA ILE A 74 2.73 -4.53 9.53
C ILE A 74 2.37 -5.26 10.82
N SER A 75 1.73 -4.55 11.72
CA SER A 75 1.21 -5.05 13.00
C SER A 75 -0.27 -5.43 12.89
N ASP A 76 -0.79 -6.09 13.93
CA ASP A 76 -2.21 -6.41 14.03
C ASP A 76 -3.10 -5.13 14.08
N GLU A 77 -2.56 -4.03 14.61
CA GLU A 77 -3.27 -2.74 14.66
C GLU A 77 -3.44 -2.14 13.27
N ASP A 78 -2.43 -2.28 12.41
CA ASP A 78 -2.47 -1.73 11.05
C ASP A 78 -3.55 -2.41 10.19
N VAL A 79 -3.82 -3.69 10.44
CA VAL A 79 -4.84 -4.47 9.73
C VAL A 79 -6.23 -4.38 10.35
N ALA A 80 -6.36 -3.77 11.55
CA ALA A 80 -7.64 -3.66 12.25
C ALA A 80 -8.68 -2.87 11.44
N ASN A 81 -8.27 -1.82 10.73
CA ASN A 81 -9.16 -1.03 9.88
C ASN A 81 -9.76 -1.87 8.74
N VAL A 82 -8.98 -2.79 8.17
CA VAL A 82 -9.47 -3.69 7.11
C VAL A 82 -10.47 -4.70 7.69
N ALA A 83 -10.21 -5.22 8.90
CA ALA A 83 -11.14 -6.11 9.58
C ALA A 83 -12.48 -5.42 9.90
N ASN A 84 -12.43 -4.15 10.36
CA ASN A 84 -13.63 -3.35 10.60
C ASN A 84 -14.43 -3.12 9.32
N LEU A 85 -13.76 -2.78 8.21
CA LEU A 85 -14.42 -2.59 6.92
C LEU A 85 -15.12 -3.86 6.44
N LEU A 86 -14.50 -5.03 6.60
CA LEU A 86 -15.11 -6.32 6.26
C LEU A 86 -16.34 -6.59 7.13
N ASN A 87 -16.27 -6.31 8.43
CA ASN A 87 -17.41 -6.49 9.33
C ASN A 87 -18.58 -5.56 8.96
N GLU A 88 -18.32 -4.29 8.66
CA GLU A 88 -19.33 -3.35 8.19
C GLU A 88 -19.97 -3.81 6.87
N TYR A 89 -19.15 -4.27 5.92
CA TYR A 89 -19.64 -4.82 4.66
C TYR A 89 -20.57 -6.02 4.85
N GLU A 90 -20.21 -6.97 5.72
CA GLU A 90 -21.05 -8.13 6.03
C GLU A 90 -22.34 -7.75 6.75
N LEU A 91 -22.36 -6.66 7.54
CA LEU A 91 -23.57 -6.12 8.13
C LEU A 91 -24.48 -5.47 7.08
N LEU A 92 -23.91 -4.73 6.12
CA LEU A 92 -24.66 -4.07 5.03
C LEU A 92 -25.22 -5.04 3.99
N LYS A 93 -24.70 -6.27 3.95
CA LYS A 93 -25.20 -7.35 3.09
C LYS A 93 -26.50 -7.99 3.57
N LYS A 94 -26.88 -7.78 4.84
CA LYS A 94 -28.11 -8.30 5.44
C LYS A 94 -29.26 -7.32 5.25
#